data_AF-A0A166E9U7-F1
#
_entry.id   AF-A0A166E9U7-F1
#
_cell.length_a   1.000
_cell.length_b   1.000
_cell.length_c   1.000
_cell.angle_alpha   90.00
_cell.angle_beta   90.00
_cell.angle_gamma   90.00
#
_symmetry.space_group_name_H-M   'P 1'
#
loop_
_entity.id
_entity.type
_entity.pdbx_description
1 polymer ?
#
loop_
_entity_poly.entity_id
_entity_poly.type
_entity_poly.pdbx_seq_one_letter_code
_entity_poly.pdbx_strand_id
1 'polypeptide(L)'
;MLQGFQHSTLEDLAVASGSSRDFIEKHFATKEQFCAAAMHWYFSKFYRQLRSVLALHSELYPAVEAVLYEFIELSREQYDAGTAMRFHTLMDIAELDPELSEELRKMKLEGMEHFIYKFTQCKGELQTDDEATSLAKFYATIFEGLSIMVQHGMSHEDLYKMANLSLEVLANHLKKGINF
;
A
#
# COMPACT_ATOMS: atom_id res chain seq x y z
N MET A 1 -19.58 -2.28 -11.70
CA MET A 1 -18.43 -2.84 -10.97
C MET A 1 -18.90 -3.55 -9.70
N LEU A 2 -19.44 -2.85 -8.69
CA LEU A 2 -20.09 -3.46 -7.52
C LEU A 2 -21.19 -4.47 -7.89
N GLN A 3 -22.05 -4.11 -8.85
CA GLN A 3 -23.08 -5.01 -9.38
C GLN A 3 -22.48 -6.29 -9.98
N GLY A 4 -21.27 -6.23 -10.56
CA GLY A 4 -20.59 -7.43 -11.09
C GLY A 4 -20.12 -8.37 -9.99
N PHE A 5 -19.59 -7.82 -8.88
CA PHE A 5 -19.24 -8.61 -7.70
C PHE A 5 -20.48 -9.14 -6.98
N GLN A 6 -21.54 -8.34 -6.84
CA GLN A 6 -22.78 -8.78 -6.19
C GLN A 6 -23.48 -9.92 -6.93
N HIS A 7 -23.41 -9.93 -8.26
CA HIS A 7 -23.98 -11.00 -9.08
C HIS A 7 -23.01 -12.15 -9.36
N SER A 8 -21.73 -12.04 -8.99
CA SER A 8 -20.80 -13.15 -9.12
C SER A 8 -21.09 -14.24 -8.08
N THR A 9 -20.80 -15.46 -8.49
CA THR A 9 -20.90 -16.68 -7.68
C THR A 9 -19.51 -17.21 -7.34
N LEU A 10 -19.43 -18.15 -6.40
CA LEU A 10 -18.18 -18.88 -6.14
C LEU A 10 -17.70 -19.68 -7.36
N GLU A 11 -18.61 -20.11 -8.23
CA GLU A 11 -18.28 -20.77 -9.49
C GLU A 11 -17.55 -19.80 -10.44
N ASP A 12 -18.08 -18.58 -10.59
CA ASP A 12 -17.44 -17.55 -11.43
C ASP A 12 -16.04 -17.22 -10.92
N LEU A 13 -15.85 -17.20 -9.59
CA LEU A 13 -14.56 -16.98 -8.96
C LEU A 13 -13.60 -18.17 -9.14
N ALA A 14 -14.10 -19.40 -9.10
CA ALA A 14 -13.31 -20.59 -9.39
C ALA A 14 -12.76 -20.55 -10.82
N VAL A 15 -13.63 -20.29 -11.79
CA VAL A 15 -13.27 -20.15 -13.20
C VAL A 15 -12.27 -19.00 -13.40
N ALA A 16 -12.53 -17.83 -12.83
CA ALA A 16 -11.68 -16.65 -13.00
C ALA A 16 -10.30 -16.80 -12.32
N SER A 17 -10.23 -17.50 -11.19
CA SER A 17 -8.98 -17.74 -10.46
C SER A 17 -8.18 -18.94 -10.99
N GLY A 18 -8.77 -19.75 -11.88
CA GLY A 18 -8.19 -21.02 -12.31
C GLY A 18 -8.15 -22.09 -11.21
N SER A 19 -8.93 -21.92 -10.15
CA SER A 19 -9.07 -22.89 -9.05
C SER A 19 -10.25 -23.83 -9.29
N SER A 20 -10.29 -24.98 -8.61
CA SER A 20 -11.49 -25.81 -8.62
C SER A 20 -12.54 -25.27 -7.65
N ARG A 21 -13.82 -25.42 -8.01
CA ARG A 21 -14.96 -25.09 -7.14
C ARG A 21 -14.85 -25.79 -5.78
N ASP A 22 -14.57 -27.10 -5.80
CA ASP A 22 -14.39 -27.91 -4.59
C ASP A 22 -13.28 -27.35 -3.67
N PHE A 23 -12.21 -26.81 -4.26
CA PHE A 23 -11.14 -26.18 -3.48
C PHE A 23 -11.65 -24.90 -2.82
N ILE A 24 -12.37 -24.05 -3.54
CA ILE A 24 -12.90 -22.79 -3.01
C ILE A 24 -13.93 -23.08 -1.91
N GLU A 25 -14.94 -23.91 -2.17
CA GLU A 25 -16.01 -24.21 -1.21
C GLU A 25 -15.48 -24.92 0.05
N LYS A 26 -14.35 -25.64 -0.04
CA LYS A 26 -13.68 -26.24 1.11
C LYS A 26 -13.00 -25.22 2.04
N HIS A 27 -12.52 -24.09 1.50
CA HIS A 27 -11.72 -23.12 2.27
C HIS A 27 -12.44 -21.79 2.52
N PHE A 28 -13.48 -21.48 1.75
CA PHE A 28 -14.21 -20.22 1.80
C PHE A 28 -15.72 -20.50 1.75
N ALA A 29 -16.44 -20.02 2.75
CA ALA A 29 -17.90 -20.16 2.82
C ALA A 29 -18.62 -19.12 1.96
N THR A 30 -17.99 -17.96 1.74
CA THR A 30 -18.57 -16.84 1.00
C THR A 30 -17.58 -16.26 -0.02
N LYS A 31 -18.09 -15.54 -1.03
CA LYS A 31 -17.25 -14.88 -2.02
C LYS A 31 -16.47 -13.71 -1.41
N GLU A 32 -17.03 -13.09 -0.38
CA GLU A 32 -16.40 -12.05 0.43
C GLU A 32 -15.17 -12.61 1.14
N GLN A 33 -15.26 -13.81 1.75
CA GLN A 33 -14.11 -14.46 2.36
C GLN A 33 -13.01 -14.81 1.34
N PHE A 34 -13.39 -15.33 0.16
CA PHE A 34 -12.43 -15.59 -0.91
C PHE A 34 -11.75 -14.30 -1.38
N CYS A 35 -12.54 -13.23 -1.57
CA CYS A 35 -12.07 -11.93 -1.98
C CYS A 35 -11.14 -11.30 -0.93
N ALA A 36 -11.50 -11.34 0.34
CA ALA A 36 -10.68 -10.88 1.46
C ALA A 36 -9.34 -11.64 1.52
N ALA A 37 -9.35 -12.96 1.33
CA ALA A 37 -8.12 -13.75 1.28
C ALA A 37 -7.23 -13.38 0.09
N ALA A 38 -7.80 -13.11 -1.09
CA ALA A 38 -7.06 -12.65 -2.25
C ALA A 38 -6.44 -11.26 -2.02
N MET A 39 -7.20 -10.32 -1.43
CA MET A 39 -6.68 -9.01 -1.04
C MET A 39 -5.55 -9.13 -0.02
N HIS A 40 -5.75 -9.95 1.01
CA HIS A 40 -4.76 -10.16 2.05
C HIS A 40 -3.45 -10.74 1.50
N TRP A 41 -3.54 -11.75 0.63
CA TRP A 41 -2.36 -12.30 -0.04
C TRP A 41 -1.60 -11.22 -0.83
N TYR A 42 -2.34 -10.40 -1.58
CA TYR A 42 -1.76 -9.33 -2.38
C TYR A 42 -1.06 -8.28 -1.51
N PHE A 43 -1.77 -7.71 -0.53
CA PHE A 43 -1.23 -6.69 0.37
C PHE A 43 -0.07 -7.23 1.19
N SER A 44 -0.16 -8.48 1.65
CA SER A 44 0.94 -9.13 2.35
C SER A 44 2.20 -9.23 1.49
N LYS A 45 2.06 -9.51 0.19
CA LYS A 45 3.20 -9.53 -0.74
C LYS A 45 3.76 -8.13 -0.95
N PHE A 46 2.88 -7.17 -1.23
CA PHE A 46 3.25 -5.78 -1.51
C PHE A 46 3.94 -5.12 -0.30
N TYR A 47 3.29 -5.12 0.86
CA TYR A 47 3.87 -4.54 2.07
C TYR A 47 5.11 -5.28 2.56
N ARG A 48 5.24 -6.59 2.32
CA ARG A 48 6.48 -7.32 2.68
C ARG A 48 7.70 -6.75 1.95
N GLN A 49 7.55 -6.37 0.69
CA GLN A 49 8.64 -5.77 -0.09
C GLN A 49 9.02 -4.40 0.46
N LEU A 50 8.02 -3.52 0.66
CA LEU A 50 8.24 -2.19 1.24
C LEU A 50 8.87 -2.24 2.65
N ARG A 51 8.41 -3.16 3.50
CA ARG A 51 9.00 -3.41 4.82
C ARG A 51 10.46 -3.85 4.74
N SER A 52 10.78 -4.67 3.76
CA SER A 52 12.16 -5.13 3.55
C SER A 52 13.05 -3.95 3.19
N VAL A 53 12.59 -3.07 2.29
CA VAL A 53 13.30 -1.83 1.94
C VAL A 53 13.50 -0.94 3.16
N LEU A 54 12.44 -0.64 3.92
CA LEU A 54 12.55 0.16 5.15
C LEU A 54 13.58 -0.38 6.15
N ALA A 55 13.68 -1.71 6.28
CA ALA A 55 14.56 -2.37 7.23
C ALA A 55 16.04 -2.36 6.82
N LEU A 56 16.36 -2.11 5.54
CA LEU A 56 17.74 -2.05 5.04
C LEU A 56 18.50 -0.80 5.49
N HIS A 57 17.78 0.24 5.90
CA HIS A 57 18.35 1.53 6.24
C HIS A 57 18.29 1.75 7.74
N SER A 58 19.39 2.18 8.36
CA SER A 58 19.42 2.57 9.77
C SER A 58 18.83 3.96 10.00
N GLU A 59 19.05 4.88 9.07
CA GLU A 59 18.66 6.29 9.15
C GLU A 59 17.28 6.53 8.50
N LEU A 60 16.59 7.60 8.90
CA LEU A 60 15.22 7.87 8.48
C LEU A 60 15.12 8.32 7.02
N TYR A 61 15.93 9.32 6.63
CA TYR A 61 15.89 9.88 5.28
C TYR A 61 16.12 8.83 4.18
N PRO A 62 17.23 8.08 4.17
CA PRO A 62 17.46 7.08 3.13
C PRO A 62 16.43 5.94 3.19
N ALA A 63 15.86 5.62 4.36
CA ALA A 63 14.77 4.65 4.46
C ALA A 63 13.50 5.13 3.75
N VAL A 64 13.11 6.39 3.97
CA VAL A 64 11.91 7.00 3.38
C VAL A 64 12.08 7.22 1.89
N GLU A 65 13.26 7.67 1.45
CA GLU A 65 13.59 7.79 0.03
C GLU A 65 13.46 6.44 -0.70
N ALA A 66 14.15 5.43 -0.19
CA ALA A 66 14.18 4.12 -0.83
C ALA A 66 12.77 3.50 -0.93
N VAL A 67 11.95 3.60 0.12
CA VAL A 67 10.60 3.03 0.09
C VAL A 67 9.62 3.83 -0.76
N LEU A 68 9.78 5.15 -0.89
CA LEU A 68 8.97 5.95 -1.83
C LEU A 68 9.25 5.53 -3.27
N TYR A 69 10.53 5.37 -3.61
CA TYR A 69 10.93 4.96 -4.96
C TYR A 69 10.51 3.53 -5.25
N GLU A 70 10.72 2.61 -4.31
CA GLU A 70 10.24 1.23 -4.43
C GLU A 70 8.71 1.17 -4.59
N PHE A 71 7.96 1.99 -3.85
CA PHE A 71 6.52 2.07 -3.98
C PHE A 71 6.10 2.55 -5.38
N ILE A 72 6.78 3.55 -5.94
CA ILE A 72 6.52 4.05 -7.29
C ILE A 72 6.75 2.94 -8.30
N GLU A 73 7.91 2.27 -8.25
CA GLU A 73 8.26 1.18 -9.18
C GLU A 73 7.24 0.04 -9.11
N LEU A 74 6.93 -0.46 -7.90
CA LEU A 74 5.97 -1.54 -7.73
C LEU A 74 4.57 -1.17 -8.23
N SER A 75 4.14 0.06 -7.97
CA SER A 75 2.82 0.54 -8.41
C SER A 75 2.78 0.68 -9.94
N ARG A 76 3.85 1.16 -10.55
CA ARG A 76 3.98 1.32 -12.00
C ARG A 76 4.08 -0.01 -12.73
N GLU A 77 4.86 -0.96 -12.23
CA GLU A 77 4.92 -2.33 -12.75
C GLU A 77 3.52 -2.96 -12.77
N GLN A 78 2.75 -2.78 -11.70
CA GLN A 78 1.36 -3.26 -11.64
C GLN A 78 0.46 -2.56 -12.65
N TYR A 79 0.65 -1.25 -12.85
CA TYR A 79 -0.10 -0.47 -13.83
C TYR A 79 0.17 -0.93 -15.26
N ASP A 80 1.44 -1.08 -15.62
CA ASP A 80 1.86 -1.51 -16.96
C ASP A 80 1.45 -2.97 -17.24
N ALA A 81 1.42 -3.83 -16.21
CA ALA A 81 0.87 -5.18 -16.30
C ALA A 81 -0.68 -5.23 -16.42
N GLY A 82 -1.35 -4.08 -16.38
CA GLY A 82 -2.82 -3.98 -16.38
C GLY A 82 -3.47 -4.54 -15.11
N THR A 83 -2.69 -4.72 -14.04
CA THR A 83 -3.14 -5.27 -12.75
C THR A 83 -3.51 -4.20 -11.73
N ALA A 84 -2.88 -3.01 -11.78
CA ALA A 84 -3.21 -1.91 -10.85
C ALA A 84 -4.68 -1.48 -10.99
N MET A 85 -5.20 -1.36 -12.21
CA MET A 85 -6.60 -1.01 -12.45
C MET A 85 -7.57 -2.06 -11.87
N ARG A 86 -7.17 -3.34 -11.87
CA ARG A 86 -7.96 -4.44 -11.27
C ARG A 86 -7.92 -4.39 -9.74
N PHE A 87 -6.78 -3.98 -9.17
CA PHE A 87 -6.64 -3.86 -7.73
C PHE A 87 -7.38 -2.66 -7.16
N HIS A 88 -7.28 -1.49 -7.79
CA HIS A 88 -8.11 -0.34 -7.43
C HIS A 88 -9.60 -0.61 -7.57
N THR A 89 -10.01 -1.34 -8.63
CA THR A 89 -11.38 -1.85 -8.77
C THR A 89 -11.80 -2.71 -7.57
N LEU A 90 -10.91 -3.58 -7.08
CA LEU A 90 -11.17 -4.43 -5.93
C LEU A 90 -11.30 -3.61 -4.64
N MET A 91 -10.50 -2.55 -4.50
CA MET A 91 -10.57 -1.60 -3.39
C MET A 91 -11.89 -0.83 -3.41
N ASP A 92 -12.31 -0.33 -4.58
CA ASP A 92 -13.58 0.37 -4.77
C ASP A 92 -14.76 -0.56 -4.44
N ILE A 93 -14.68 -1.84 -4.80
CA ILE A 93 -15.69 -2.85 -4.41
C ILE A 93 -15.66 -3.08 -2.90
N ALA A 94 -14.47 -3.21 -2.31
CA ALA A 94 -14.30 -3.47 -0.89
C ALA A 94 -14.86 -2.31 -0.04
N GLU A 95 -14.68 -1.06 -0.46
CA GLU A 95 -15.23 0.10 0.27
C GLU A 95 -16.77 0.14 0.27
N LEU A 96 -17.41 -0.49 -0.72
CA LEU A 96 -18.86 -0.54 -0.87
C LEU A 96 -19.50 -1.76 -0.20
N ASP A 97 -18.71 -2.74 0.21
CA ASP A 97 -19.15 -3.91 0.97
C ASP A 97 -18.69 -3.82 2.43
N PRO A 98 -19.60 -3.85 3.43
CA PRO A 98 -19.22 -3.63 4.83
C PRO A 98 -18.19 -4.62 5.38
N GLU A 99 -18.21 -5.89 4.96
CA GLU A 99 -17.29 -6.91 5.45
C GLU A 99 -15.90 -6.71 4.84
N LEU A 100 -15.84 -6.50 3.51
CA LEU A 100 -14.58 -6.24 2.82
C LEU A 100 -13.96 -4.89 3.21
N SER A 101 -14.78 -3.88 3.50
CA SER A 101 -14.32 -2.55 3.93
C SER A 101 -13.56 -2.62 5.25
N GLU A 102 -14.07 -3.40 6.21
CA GLU A 102 -13.40 -3.59 7.50
C GLU A 102 -12.08 -4.37 7.35
N GLU A 103 -12.05 -5.41 6.51
CA GLU A 103 -10.81 -6.14 6.21
C GLU A 103 -9.79 -5.24 5.52
N LEU A 104 -10.23 -4.41 4.57
CA LEU A 104 -9.36 -3.44 3.91
C LEU A 104 -8.77 -2.44 4.90
N ARG A 105 -9.59 -1.92 5.81
CA ARG A 105 -9.14 -1.00 6.86
C ARG A 105 -8.06 -1.63 7.75
N LYS A 106 -8.23 -2.91 8.15
CA LYS A 106 -7.22 -3.64 8.93
C LYS A 106 -5.91 -3.78 8.16
N MET A 107 -5.96 -4.19 6.89
CA MET A 107 -4.76 -4.35 6.06
C MET A 107 -3.99 -3.03 5.86
N LYS A 108 -4.71 -1.91 5.64
CA LYS A 108 -4.08 -0.59 5.56
C LYS A 108 -3.40 -0.21 6.88
N LEU A 109 -4.07 -0.47 8.02
CA LEU A 109 -3.51 -0.20 9.34
C LEU A 109 -2.24 -1.00 9.60
N GLU A 110 -2.27 -2.32 9.35
CA GLU A 110 -1.11 -3.21 9.48
C GLU A 110 0.06 -2.79 8.57
N GLY A 111 -0.24 -2.35 7.34
CA GLY A 111 0.76 -1.79 6.43
C GLY A 111 1.42 -0.52 7.00
N MET A 112 0.63 0.37 7.62
CA MET A 112 1.08 1.62 8.20
C MET A 112 1.89 1.46 9.49
N GLU A 113 1.63 0.41 10.29
CA GLU A 113 2.31 0.19 11.58
C GLU A 113 3.83 0.14 11.43
N HIS A 114 4.33 -0.50 10.37
CA HIS A 114 5.77 -0.59 10.11
C HIS A 114 6.39 0.75 9.72
N PHE A 115 5.62 1.60 9.03
CA PHE A 115 6.04 2.95 8.70
C PHE A 115 6.15 3.79 9.97
N ILE A 116 5.10 3.79 10.81
CA ILE A 116 5.09 4.49 12.09
C ILE A 116 6.22 3.99 12.99
N TYR A 117 6.46 2.68 13.00
CA TYR A 117 7.56 2.08 13.74
C TYR A 117 8.91 2.65 13.32
N LYS A 118 9.19 2.74 12.01
CA LYS A 118 10.45 3.32 11.50
C LYS A 118 10.65 4.78 11.96
N PHE A 119 9.63 5.62 11.82
CA PHE A 119 9.69 7.00 12.32
C PHE A 119 9.92 7.07 13.82
N THR A 120 9.30 6.16 14.58
CA THR A 120 9.48 6.11 16.04
C THR A 120 10.89 5.64 16.43
N GLN A 121 11.45 4.65 15.73
CA GLN A 121 12.82 4.19 15.95
C GLN A 121 13.84 5.30 15.67
N CYS A 122 13.63 6.07 14.61
CA CYS A 122 14.50 7.15 14.18
C CYS A 122 14.11 8.53 14.75
N LYS A 123 13.20 8.62 15.73
CA LYS A 123 12.71 9.92 16.24
C LYS A 123 13.81 10.84 16.74
N GLY A 124 14.94 10.27 17.20
CA GLY A 124 16.11 11.02 17.62
C GLY A 124 16.80 11.82 16.50
N GLU A 125 16.51 11.52 15.24
CA GLU A 125 16.96 12.25 14.05
C GLU A 125 16.07 13.48 13.76
N LEU A 126 14.84 13.52 14.29
CA LEU A 126 13.86 14.58 14.05
C LEU A 126 14.07 15.78 14.95
N GLN A 127 13.67 16.98 14.51
CA GLN A 127 13.78 18.22 15.28
C GLN A 127 13.05 18.14 16.62
N THR A 128 11.87 17.52 16.63
CA THR A 128 11.13 17.21 17.86
C THR A 128 10.67 15.75 17.85
N ASP A 129 10.79 15.07 19.00
CA ASP A 129 10.40 13.66 19.15
C ASP A 129 8.91 13.42 18.84
N ASP A 130 8.06 14.42 19.11
CA ASP A 130 6.60 14.34 18.96
C ASP A 130 6.15 14.39 17.48
N GLU A 131 7.03 14.79 16.56
CA GLU A 131 6.73 14.85 15.13
C GLU A 131 6.70 13.48 14.44
N ALA A 132 7.33 12.46 15.03
CA ALA A 132 7.47 11.13 14.41
C ALA A 132 6.12 10.55 13.94
N THR A 133 5.10 10.64 14.78
CA THR A 133 3.75 10.11 14.45
C THR A 133 3.06 10.95 13.38
N SER A 134 3.19 12.28 13.45
CA SER A 134 2.58 13.21 12.50
C SER A 134 3.21 13.07 11.11
N LEU A 135 4.53 12.94 11.03
CA LEU A 135 5.26 12.70 9.79
C LEU A 135 4.93 11.33 9.20
N ALA A 136 4.85 10.28 10.01
CA ALA A 136 4.44 8.97 9.53
C ALA A 136 3.04 9.00 8.89
N LYS A 137 2.09 9.73 9.48
CA LYS A 137 0.76 9.94 8.91
C LYS A 137 0.79 10.78 7.63
N PHE A 138 1.62 11.82 7.58
CA PHE A 138 1.85 12.59 6.36
C PHE A 138 2.33 11.68 5.22
N TYR A 139 3.31 10.80 5.49
CA TYR A 139 3.80 9.87 4.49
C TYR A 139 2.78 8.81 4.07
N ALA A 140 1.92 8.35 4.98
CA ALA A 140 0.78 7.51 4.60
C ALA A 140 -0.11 8.20 3.55
N THR A 141 -0.41 9.49 3.74
CA THR A 141 -1.14 10.31 2.74
C THR A 141 -0.37 10.42 1.42
N ILE A 142 0.96 10.56 1.46
CA ILE A 142 1.80 10.60 0.25
C ILE A 142 1.70 9.29 -0.53
N PHE A 143 1.77 8.13 0.13
CA PHE A 143 1.60 6.83 -0.55
C PHE A 143 0.23 6.66 -1.18
N GLU A 144 -0.84 7.05 -0.47
CA GLU A 144 -2.19 7.02 -1.04
C GLU A 144 -2.30 7.94 -2.27
N GLY A 145 -1.76 9.16 -2.19
CA GLY A 145 -1.70 10.09 -3.33
C GLY A 145 -0.92 9.52 -4.52
N LEU A 146 0.26 8.95 -4.29
CA LEU A 146 1.06 8.29 -5.32
C LEU A 146 0.30 7.14 -5.98
N SER A 147 -0.40 6.31 -5.20
CA SER A 147 -1.22 5.22 -5.72
C SER A 147 -2.29 5.72 -6.68
N ILE A 148 -3.00 6.80 -6.31
CA ILE A 148 -4.04 7.40 -7.15
C ILE A 148 -3.45 8.02 -8.42
N MET A 149 -2.29 8.67 -8.32
CA MET A 149 -1.63 9.27 -9.50
C MET A 149 -1.16 8.18 -10.49
N VAL A 150 -0.63 7.06 -9.98
CA VAL A 150 -0.30 5.89 -10.79
C VAL A 150 -1.55 5.35 -11.50
N GLN A 151 -2.67 5.20 -10.79
CA GLN A 151 -3.93 4.73 -11.37
C GLN A 151 -4.41 5.60 -12.54
N HIS A 152 -4.16 6.91 -12.48
CA HIS A 152 -4.50 7.85 -13.55
C HIS A 152 -3.42 7.97 -14.63
N GLY A 153 -2.41 7.11 -14.62
CA GLY A 153 -1.39 7.04 -15.67
C GLY A 153 -0.32 8.12 -15.59
N MET A 154 -0.11 8.73 -14.42
CA MET A 154 0.95 9.71 -14.23
C MET A 154 2.33 9.12 -14.57
N SER A 155 3.18 9.92 -15.21
CA SER A 155 4.51 9.49 -15.65
C SER A 155 5.43 9.16 -14.47
N HIS A 156 6.42 8.28 -14.68
CA HIS A 156 7.46 8.00 -13.67
C HIS A 156 8.12 9.30 -13.20
N GLU A 157 8.52 10.16 -14.14
CA GLU A 157 9.20 11.43 -13.85
C GLU A 157 8.38 12.30 -12.90
N ASP A 158 7.07 12.42 -13.12
CA ASP A 158 6.22 13.25 -12.27
C ASP A 158 5.96 12.60 -10.90
N LEU A 159 5.84 11.28 -10.82
CA LEU A 159 5.75 10.56 -9.55
C LEU A 159 7.02 10.75 -8.71
N TYR A 160 8.20 10.64 -9.33
CA TYR A 160 9.48 10.91 -8.68
C TYR A 160 9.59 12.37 -8.21
N LYS A 161 9.12 13.35 -8.99
CA LYS A 161 9.03 14.75 -8.53
C LYS A 161 8.17 14.88 -7.27
N MET A 162 7.02 14.20 -7.20
CA MET A 162 6.16 14.23 -6.01
C MET A 162 6.82 13.59 -4.80
N ALA A 163 7.51 12.46 -4.98
CA ALA A 163 8.31 11.84 -3.92
C ALA A 163 9.43 12.79 -3.45
N ASN A 164 10.15 13.44 -4.36
CA ASN A 164 11.24 14.36 -4.01
C ASN A 164 10.75 15.58 -3.23
N LEU A 165 9.61 16.16 -3.62
CA LEU A 165 8.98 17.24 -2.83
C LEU A 165 8.63 16.77 -1.42
N SER A 166 8.16 15.53 -1.26
CA SER A 166 7.90 14.99 0.08
C SER A 166 9.19 14.78 0.87
N LEU A 167 10.31 14.43 0.22
CA LEU A 167 11.62 14.29 0.87
C LEU A 167 12.20 15.63 1.32
N GLU A 168 11.93 16.73 0.60
CA GLU A 168 12.27 18.08 1.07
C GLU A 168 11.54 18.42 2.38
N VAL A 169 10.28 17.99 2.52
CA VAL A 169 9.54 18.14 3.79
C VAL A 169 10.27 17.39 4.91
N LEU A 170 10.62 16.12 4.71
CA LEU A 170 11.36 15.36 5.73
C LEU A 170 12.71 15.96 6.06
N ALA A 171 13.49 16.41 5.07
CA ALA A 171 14.78 17.08 5.30
C ALA A 171 14.64 18.29 6.22
N ASN A 172 13.56 19.08 6.06
CA ASN A 172 13.27 20.23 6.90
C ASN A 172 12.89 19.88 8.35
N HIS A 173 12.46 18.64 8.60
CA HIS A 173 12.11 18.12 9.92
C HIS A 173 13.25 17.33 10.59
N LEU A 174 14.38 17.14 9.91
CA LEU A 174 15.56 16.50 10.49
C LEU A 174 16.44 17.51 11.23
N LYS A 175 17.18 17.03 12.24
CA LYS A 175 18.13 17.86 12.98
C LYS A 175 19.24 18.33 12.03
N LYS A 176 19.60 19.62 12.12
CA LYS A 176 20.69 20.19 11.32
C LYS A 176 22.01 19.46 11.60
N GLY A 177 22.72 19.05 10.54
CA GLY A 177 24.02 18.37 10.64
C GLY A 177 23.96 16.86 10.38
N ILE A 178 22.79 16.30 10.14
CA ILE A 178 22.67 14.99 9.48
C ILE A 178 22.90 15.24 7.98
N ASN A 179 24.02 14.76 7.45
CA ASN A 179 24.33 14.83 6.02
C ASN A 179 23.67 13.62 5.34
N PHE A 180 22.89 13.89 4.29
CA PHE A 180 22.29 12.88 3.43
C PHE A 180 23.01 12.89 2.07
#